data_AF-B4HDN8-F1
#
_entry.id   AF-B4HDN8-F1
#
_cell.length_a   1.000
_cell.length_b   1.000
_cell.length_c   1.000
_cell.angle_alpha   90.00
_cell.angle_beta   90.00
_cell.angle_gamma   90.00
#
_symmetry.space_group_name_H-M   'P 1'
#
loop_
_entity.id
_entity.type
_entity.pdbx_description
1 polymer ?
#
loop_
_entity_poly.entity_id
_entity_poly.type
_entity_poly.pdbx_seq_one_letter_code
_entity_poly.pdbx_strand_id
1 'polypeptide(L)'
;MSRLPRGFGRFLPPWLELNNELSQKIAVFDAMTIERGELDRDISLLRKQQADTEDCLAEDLAEDEFQGFLSGQQVMEQSYTDVENICNQQIGCIVDKLAAKYKRIVYLDIVLRKLKQSIETGIATANAQLTAAATM
;
A
#
# COMPACT_ATOMS: atom_id res chain seq x y z
N MET A 1 20.99 -14.50 17.56
CA MET A 1 21.04 -14.75 16.10
C MET A 1 19.85 -14.04 15.45
N SER A 2 20.02 -12.77 15.11
CA SER A 2 19.04 -11.97 14.37
C SER A 2 18.79 -12.65 13.02
N ARG A 3 17.57 -13.15 12.80
CA ARG A 3 17.20 -13.74 11.51
C ARG A 3 17.21 -12.64 10.47
N LEU A 4 18.14 -12.73 9.53
CA LEU A 4 18.17 -11.85 8.37
C LEU A 4 16.88 -12.02 7.56
N PRO A 5 16.33 -10.93 7.02
CA PRO A 5 15.13 -11.00 6.22
C PRO A 5 15.24 -11.90 5.00
N ARG A 6 14.10 -12.49 4.66
CA ARG A 6 13.89 -13.38 3.50
C ARG A 6 14.28 -12.65 2.22
N GLY A 7 15.53 -12.79 1.80
CA GLY A 7 16.03 -12.25 0.53
C GLY A 7 17.54 -12.01 0.54
N PHE A 8 18.09 -11.57 1.67
CA PHE A 8 19.52 -11.24 1.77
C PHE A 8 20.37 -12.34 2.38
N GLY A 9 19.77 -13.29 3.11
CA GLY A 9 20.49 -14.39 3.76
C GLY A 9 21.31 -15.27 2.82
N ARG A 10 20.98 -15.32 1.53
CA ARG A 10 21.76 -16.05 0.51
C ARG A 10 23.07 -15.36 0.11
N PHE A 11 23.20 -14.06 0.36
CA PHE A 11 24.37 -13.26 -0.01
C PHE A 11 25.36 -13.11 1.15
N LEU A 12 25.01 -13.64 2.32
CA LEU A 12 25.77 -13.48 3.55
C LEU A 12 26.37 -14.83 3.96
N PRO A 13 27.71 -14.95 3.99
CA PRO A 13 28.37 -16.08 4.63
C PRO A 13 27.87 -16.22 6.08
N PRO A 14 27.71 -17.44 6.62
CA PRO A 14 27.25 -17.64 8.00
C PRO A 14 28.12 -16.96 9.07
N TRP A 15 29.36 -16.62 8.72
CA TRP A 15 30.40 -16.03 9.56
C TRP A 15 30.61 -14.52 9.32
N LEU A 16 29.91 -13.91 8.35
CA LEU A 16 30.04 -12.46 8.12
C LEU A 16 29.25 -11.69 9.18
N GLU A 17 29.98 -11.00 10.06
CA GLU A 17 29.38 -9.98 10.91
C GLU A 17 29.04 -8.75 10.08
N LEU A 18 27.76 -8.43 10.00
CA LEU A 18 27.30 -7.21 9.37
C LEU A 18 27.73 -6.00 10.19
N ASN A 19 28.28 -4.99 9.53
CA ASN A 19 28.51 -3.71 10.20
C ASN A 19 27.15 -3.07 10.62
N ASN A 20 27.22 -2.15 11.57
CA ASN A 20 26.02 -1.53 12.16
C ASN A 20 25.16 -0.81 11.11
N GLU A 21 25.78 -0.13 10.14
CA GLU A 21 25.08 0.60 9.09
C GLU A 21 24.26 -0.34 8.18
N LEU A 22 24.86 -1.44 7.72
CA LEU A 22 24.19 -2.42 6.86
C LEU A 22 23.08 -3.15 7.61
N SER A 23 23.29 -3.45 8.90
CA SER A 23 22.26 -4.01 9.78
C SER A 23 21.05 -3.09 9.94
N GLN A 24 21.28 -1.78 10.12
CA GLN A 24 20.22 -0.79 10.19
C GLN A 24 19.46 -0.65 8.87
N LYS A 25 20.17 -0.62 7.73
CA LYS A 25 19.55 -0.57 6.40
C LYS A 25 18.63 -1.77 6.16
N ILE A 26 19.06 -2.96 6.55
CA ILE A 26 18.27 -4.20 6.47
C ILE A 26 17.02 -4.10 7.37
N ALA A 27 17.15 -3.65 8.61
CA ALA A 27 16.01 -3.48 9.51
C ALA A 27 14.97 -2.46 8.98
N VAL A 28 15.44 -1.35 8.40
CA VAL A 28 14.57 -0.35 7.75
C VAL A 28 13.87 -0.95 6.53
N PHE A 29 14.57 -1.74 5.73
CA PHE A 29 13.98 -2.42 4.57
C PHE A 29 12.84 -3.35 4.97
N ASP A 30 12.99 -4.08 6.07
CA ASP A 30 11.96 -4.97 6.60
C ASP A 30 10.75 -4.22 7.10
N ALA A 31 10.97 -3.19 7.90
CA ALA A 31 9.90 -2.35 8.41
C ALA A 31 9.07 -1.75 7.26
N MET A 32 9.73 -1.22 6.22
CA MET A 32 9.06 -0.67 5.05
C MET A 32 8.35 -1.74 4.21
N THR A 33 8.89 -2.95 4.14
CA THR A 33 8.24 -4.08 3.43
C THR A 33 6.96 -4.52 4.15
N ILE A 34 6.99 -4.54 5.48
CA ILE A 34 5.80 -4.80 6.31
C ILE A 34 4.75 -3.71 6.10
N GLU A 35 5.14 -2.43 6.21
CA GLU A 35 4.26 -1.28 5.97
C GLU A 35 3.60 -1.36 4.58
N ARG A 36 4.37 -1.68 3.54
CA ARG A 36 3.86 -1.83 2.18
C ARG A 36 2.81 -2.95 2.10
N GLY A 37 3.05 -4.08 2.75
CA GLY A 37 2.08 -5.18 2.81
C GLY A 37 0.83 -4.87 3.61
N GLU A 38 0.91 -4.03 4.64
CA GLU A 38 -0.25 -3.52 5.38
C GLU A 38 -1.10 -2.59 4.50
N LEU A 39 -0.46 -1.71 3.72
CA LEU A 39 -1.17 -0.84 2.79
C LEU A 39 -1.96 -1.61 1.72
N ASP A 40 -1.44 -2.74 1.22
CA ASP A 40 -2.18 -3.59 0.27
C ASP A 40 -3.48 -4.15 0.88
N ARG A 41 -3.42 -4.55 2.15
CA ARG A 41 -4.61 -5.05 2.88
C ARG A 41 -5.62 -3.93 3.11
N ASP A 42 -5.14 -2.76 3.53
CA ASP A 42 -5.99 -1.59 3.74
C ASP A 42 -6.68 -1.14 2.44
N ILE A 43 -5.96 -1.14 1.32
CA ILE A 43 -6.53 -0.83 0.00
C ILE A 43 -7.60 -1.85 -0.37
N SER A 44 -7.35 -3.13 -0.14
CA SER A 44 -8.33 -4.19 -0.43
C SER A 44 -9.61 -3.99 0.39
N LEU A 45 -9.47 -3.62 1.67
CA LEU A 45 -10.60 -3.30 2.54
C LEU A 45 -11.36 -2.05 2.07
N LEU A 46 -10.67 -0.97 1.73
CA LEU A 46 -11.29 0.24 1.21
C LEU A 46 -12.00 0.02 -0.12
N ARG A 47 -11.45 -0.81 -1.00
CA ARG A 47 -12.11 -1.18 -2.27
C ARG A 47 -13.38 -1.98 -2.04
N LYS A 48 -13.37 -2.87 -1.04
CA LYS A 48 -14.60 -3.55 -0.63
C LYS A 48 -15.62 -2.55 -0.09
N GLN A 49 -15.22 -1.67 0.82
CA GLN A 49 -16.10 -0.62 1.35
C GLN A 49 -16.67 0.28 0.25
N GLN A 50 -15.86 0.61 -0.76
CA GLN A 50 -16.30 1.36 -1.93
C GLN A 50 -17.43 0.61 -2.66
N ALA A 51 -17.21 -0.66 -3.00
CA ALA A 51 -18.20 -1.47 -3.68
C ALA A 51 -19.49 -1.62 -2.86
N ASP A 52 -19.36 -1.95 -1.56
CA ASP A 52 -20.51 -2.07 -0.66
C ASP A 52 -21.31 -0.74 -0.58
N THR A 53 -20.62 0.41 -0.60
CA THR A 53 -21.27 1.74 -0.58
C THR A 53 -21.95 2.06 -1.92
N GLU A 54 -21.29 1.73 -3.04
CA GLU A 54 -21.85 1.91 -4.39
C GLU A 54 -23.10 1.06 -4.59
N ASP A 55 -23.10 -0.19 -4.10
CA ASP A 55 -24.26 -1.09 -4.16
C ASP A 55 -25.43 -0.54 -3.33
N CYS A 56 -25.19 -0.11 -2.09
CA CYS A 56 -26.24 0.51 -1.26
C CYS A 56 -26.82 1.77 -1.89
N LEU A 57 -25.98 2.65 -2.43
CA LEU A 57 -26.45 3.86 -3.11
C LEU A 57 -27.29 3.53 -4.34
N ALA A 58 -26.92 2.50 -5.11
CA ALA A 58 -27.71 2.07 -6.26
C ALA A 58 -29.07 1.50 -5.84
N GLU A 59 -29.14 0.75 -4.74
CA GLU A 59 -30.39 0.23 -4.18
C GLU A 59 -31.30 1.37 -3.68
N ASP A 60 -30.77 2.31 -2.89
CA ASP A 60 -31.51 3.46 -2.38
C ASP A 60 -32.10 4.31 -3.52
N LEU A 61 -31.31 4.55 -4.58
CA LEU A 61 -31.76 5.29 -5.75
C LEU A 61 -32.86 4.55 -6.52
N ALA A 62 -32.74 3.24 -6.68
CA ALA A 62 -33.75 2.44 -7.35
C ALA A 62 -35.07 2.41 -6.55
N GLU A 63 -34.99 2.36 -5.22
CA GLU A 63 -36.16 2.44 -4.35
C GLU A 63 -36.84 3.81 -4.44
N ASP A 64 -36.07 4.90 -4.35
CA ASP A 64 -36.59 6.27 -4.48
C ASP A 64 -37.28 6.50 -5.83
N GLU A 65 -36.68 6.05 -6.94
CA GLU A 65 -37.30 6.10 -8.27
C GLU A 65 -38.61 5.30 -8.30
N PHE A 66 -38.61 4.08 -7.76
CA PHE A 66 -39.79 3.22 -7.71
C PHE A 66 -40.93 3.85 -6.90
N GLN A 67 -40.64 4.45 -5.73
CA GLN A 67 -41.64 5.16 -4.92
C GLN A 67 -42.14 6.43 -5.62
N GLY A 68 -41.27 7.13 -6.34
CA GLY A 68 -41.65 8.24 -7.22
C GLY A 68 -42.66 7.83 -8.28
N PHE A 69 -42.44 6.69 -8.95
CA PHE A 69 -43.39 6.13 -9.90
C PHE A 69 -44.73 5.78 -9.26
N LEU A 70 -44.74 5.16 -8.08
CA LEU A 70 -45.97 4.80 -7.36
C LEU A 70 -46.79 6.02 -6.91
N SER A 71 -46.11 7.09 -6.52
CA SER A 71 -46.73 8.34 -6.04
C SER A 71 -47.17 9.27 -7.18
N GLY A 72 -46.80 8.97 -8.44
CA GLY A 72 -47.04 9.85 -9.59
C GLY A 72 -46.22 11.14 -9.54
N GLN A 73 -45.18 11.19 -8.71
CA GLN A 73 -44.33 12.34 -8.51
C GLN A 73 -43.28 12.40 -9.62
N GLN A 74 -43.23 13.51 -10.36
CA GLN A 74 -42.22 13.71 -11.41
C GLN A 74 -40.86 13.96 -10.74
N VAL A 75 -39.88 13.10 -11.00
CA VAL A 75 -38.50 13.28 -10.53
C VAL A 75 -37.97 14.62 -11.07
N MET A 76 -37.66 15.56 -10.18
CA MET A 76 -37.18 16.89 -10.54
C MET A 76 -35.65 16.93 -10.59
N GLU A 77 -35.10 17.79 -11.44
CA GLU A 77 -33.66 18.03 -11.62
C GLU A 77 -32.92 18.34 -10.31
N GLN A 78 -33.60 18.96 -9.32
CA GLN A 78 -33.04 19.21 -7.99
C GLN A 78 -32.68 17.92 -7.24
N SER A 79 -33.41 16.82 -7.42
CA SER A 79 -33.11 15.55 -6.75
C SER A 79 -31.82 14.92 -7.28
N TYR A 80 -31.48 15.12 -8.55
CA TYR A 80 -30.23 14.62 -9.13
C TYR A 80 -28.99 15.32 -8.54
N THR A 81 -29.07 16.63 -8.28
CA THR A 81 -28.00 17.37 -7.58
C THR A 81 -27.76 16.86 -6.17
N ASP A 82 -28.83 16.51 -5.44
CA ASP A 82 -28.71 15.99 -4.09
C ASP A 82 -28.10 14.58 -4.07
N VAL A 83 -28.47 13.75 -5.04
CA VAL A 83 -27.86 12.43 -5.26
C VAL A 83 -26.37 12.55 -5.60
N GLU A 84 -26.02 13.46 -6.52
CA GLU A 84 -24.62 13.72 -6.85
C GLU A 84 -23.83 14.17 -5.62
N ASN A 85 -24.40 15.03 -4.77
CA ASN A 85 -23.78 15.48 -3.53
C ASN A 85 -23.59 14.33 -2.52
N ILE A 86 -24.57 13.44 -2.38
CA ILE A 86 -24.49 12.26 -1.49
C ILE A 86 -23.40 11.31 -1.97
N CYS A 87 -23.40 10.97 -3.28
CA CYS A 87 -22.36 10.15 -3.89
C CYS A 87 -20.98 10.78 -3.72
N ASN A 88 -20.84 12.08 -3.99
CA ASN A 88 -19.57 12.79 -3.85
C ASN A 88 -19.08 12.83 -2.40
N GLN A 89 -19.97 12.99 -1.42
CA GLN A 89 -19.57 12.97 0.00
C GLN A 89 -19.17 11.58 0.47
N GLN A 90 -19.97 10.55 0.16
CA GLN A 90 -19.75 9.20 0.68
C GLN A 90 -18.62 8.47 -0.04
N ILE A 91 -18.61 8.49 -1.38
CA ILE A 91 -17.59 7.83 -2.19
C ILE A 91 -16.31 8.68 -2.22
N GLY A 92 -16.43 10.02 -2.28
CA GLY A 92 -15.26 10.91 -2.36
C GLY A 92 -14.28 10.72 -1.20
N CYS A 93 -14.78 10.57 0.04
CA CYS A 93 -13.93 10.29 1.20
C CYS A 93 -13.18 8.95 1.07
N ILE A 94 -13.80 7.92 0.49
CA ILE A 94 -13.16 6.62 0.23
C ILE A 94 -12.09 6.76 -0.87
N VAL A 95 -12.40 7.49 -1.93
CA VAL A 95 -11.47 7.77 -3.04
C VAL A 95 -10.24 8.53 -2.55
N ASP A 96 -10.40 9.55 -1.70
CA ASP A 96 -9.28 10.32 -1.14
C ASP A 96 -8.36 9.43 -0.28
N LYS A 97 -8.95 8.55 0.55
CA LYS A 97 -8.19 7.58 1.35
C LYS A 97 -7.43 6.60 0.45
N LEU A 98 -8.06 6.09 -0.61
CA LEU A 98 -7.42 5.22 -1.58
C LEU A 98 -6.26 5.93 -2.28
N ALA A 99 -6.47 7.16 -2.75
CA ALA A 99 -5.45 7.96 -3.43
C ALA A 99 -4.22 8.19 -2.53
N ALA A 100 -4.43 8.53 -1.26
CA ALA A 100 -3.35 8.70 -0.29
C ALA A 100 -2.54 7.40 -0.09
N LYS A 101 -3.21 6.25 0.02
CA LYS A 101 -2.53 4.95 0.18
C LYS A 101 -1.78 4.51 -1.07
N TYR A 102 -2.36 4.66 -2.27
CA TYR A 102 -1.65 4.37 -3.53
C TYR A 102 -0.41 5.27 -3.70
N LYS A 103 -0.52 6.55 -3.37
CA LYS A 103 0.63 7.47 -3.38
C LYS A 103 1.73 7.02 -2.42
N ARG A 104 1.36 6.52 -1.24
CA ARG A 104 2.32 5.96 -0.28
C ARG A 104 2.98 4.67 -0.81
N ILE A 105 2.25 3.78 -1.46
CA ILE A 105 2.82 2.58 -2.11
C ILE A 105 3.86 2.97 -3.16
N VAL A 106 3.53 3.90 -4.06
CA VAL A 106 4.47 4.34 -5.10
C VAL A 106 5.77 4.89 -4.49
N TYR A 107 5.65 5.69 -3.43
CA TYR A 107 6.80 6.18 -2.68
C TYR A 107 7.63 5.04 -2.09
N LEU A 108 6.97 4.11 -1.37
CA LEU A 108 7.64 2.98 -0.72
C LEU A 108 8.34 2.08 -1.74
N ASP A 109 7.72 1.78 -2.87
CA ASP A 109 8.30 0.91 -3.90
C ASP A 109 9.60 1.51 -4.48
N ILE A 110 9.64 2.84 -4.66
CA ILE A 110 10.87 3.55 -5.09
C ILE A 110 11.95 3.45 -4.00
N VAL A 111 11.60 3.73 -2.75
CA VAL A 111 12.55 3.71 -1.63
C VAL A 111 13.07 2.30 -1.37
N LEU A 112 12.21 1.30 -1.33
CA LEU A 112 12.55 -0.11 -1.16
C LEU A 112 13.51 -0.58 -2.26
N ARG A 113 13.27 -0.19 -3.52
CA ARG A 113 14.18 -0.54 -4.63
C ARG A 113 15.58 0.04 -4.43
N LYS A 114 15.67 1.33 -4.08
CA LYS A 114 16.97 2.00 -3.81
C LYS A 114 17.67 1.38 -2.59
N LEU A 115 16.93 1.12 -1.53
CA LEU A 115 17.45 0.55 -0.29
C LEU A 115 17.97 -0.88 -0.52
N LYS A 116 17.22 -1.70 -1.27
CA LYS A 116 17.66 -3.03 -1.70
C LYS A 116 18.97 -2.98 -2.46
N GLN A 117 19.09 -2.11 -3.47
CA GLN A 117 20.33 -1.96 -4.23
C GLN A 117 21.50 -1.52 -3.34
N SER A 118 21.26 -0.59 -2.41
CA SER A 118 22.28 -0.17 -1.44
C SER A 118 22.73 -1.31 -0.53
N ILE A 119 21.79 -2.16 -0.08
CA ILE A 119 22.10 -3.34 0.75
C ILE A 119 22.92 -4.34 -0.06
N GLU A 120 22.49 -4.69 -1.28
CA GLU A 120 23.20 -5.64 -2.16
C GLU A 120 24.64 -5.17 -2.44
N THR A 121 24.83 -3.89 -2.71
CA THR A 121 26.16 -3.29 -2.93
C THR A 121 27.01 -3.34 -1.65
N GLY A 122 26.41 -3.04 -0.49
CA GLY A 122 27.08 -3.10 0.80
C GLY A 122 27.54 -4.52 1.15
N ILE A 123 26.70 -5.52 0.89
CA ILE A 123 27.03 -6.94 1.08
C ILE A 123 28.17 -7.35 0.15
N ALA A 124 28.10 -7.00 -1.13
CA ALA A 124 29.16 -7.32 -2.10
C ALA A 124 30.52 -6.72 -1.68
N THR A 125 30.51 -5.48 -1.20
CA THR A 125 31.72 -4.80 -0.72
C THR A 125 32.31 -5.50 0.51
N ALA A 126 31.47 -5.85 1.48
CA ALA A 126 31.91 -6.57 2.68
C ALA A 126 32.52 -7.95 2.33
N ASN A 127 31.90 -8.68 1.40
CA ASN A 127 32.41 -9.97 0.94
C ASN A 127 33.75 -9.84 0.18
N ALA A 128 33.91 -8.80 -0.65
CA ALA A 128 35.17 -8.53 -1.34
C ALA A 128 36.30 -8.18 -0.36
N GLN A 129 36.01 -7.37 0.66
CA GLN A 129 36.99 -7.05 1.72
C GLN A 129 37.41 -8.29 2.50
N LEU A 130 36.48 -9.17 2.87
CA LEU A 130 36.82 -10.43 3.53
C LEU A 130 37.69 -11.35 2.66
N THR A 131 37.38 -11.46 1.37
CA THR A 131 38.13 -12.31 0.44
C THR A 131 39.55 -11.78 0.25
N ALA A 132 39.71 -10.45 0.14
CA ALA A 132 41.01 -9.79 0.11
C ALA A 132 41.80 -9.99 1.41
N ALA A 133 41.15 -9.88 2.57
CA ALA A 133 41.79 -10.11 3.87
C ALA A 133 42.20 -11.59 4.08
N ALA A 134 41.50 -12.55 3.49
CA ALA A 134 41.81 -13.98 3.58
C ALA A 134 42.89 -14.44 2.59
N THR A 135 43.28 -13.61 1.62
CA THR A 135 44.30 -13.92 0.60
C THR A 135 45.64 -13.20 0.82
N MET A 136 45.73 -12.37 1.87
CA MET A 136 46.97 -11.81 2.42
C MET A 136 47.47 -12.68 3.57
#